data_AF-A0A4Y2E171-F1
#
_entry.id   AF-A0A4Y2E171-F1
#
_cell.length_a   1.000
_cell.length_b   1.000
_cell.length_c   1.000
_cell.angle_alpha   90.00
_cell.angle_beta   90.00
_cell.angle_gamma   90.00
#
_symmetry.space_group_name_H-M   'P 1'
#
loop_
_entity.id
_entity.type
_entity.pdbx_description
1 polymer ?
#
loop_
_entity_poly.entity_id
_entity_poly.type
_entity_poly.pdbx_seq_one_letter_code
_entity_poly.pdbx_strand_id
1 'polypeptide(L)'
;MIYWFKCDVTEPPITTDPTVEELNTIAENGSTKDIQIYKFPCHTLSVERSAKLVTEALSTVCGSHNRVGFIRNTMALRTIMPSFEHKANYKMM
;
A
#
# COMPACT_ATOMS: atom_id res chain seq x y z
N MET A 1 4.93 16.76 -1.06
CA MET A 1 6.36 16.41 -0.99
C MET A 1 6.60 15.89 0.42
N ILE A 2 6.98 14.61 0.56
CA ILE A 2 7.23 14.03 1.89
C ILE A 2 8.63 14.48 2.31
N TYR A 3 8.72 15.17 3.45
CA TYR A 3 9.99 15.67 4.00
C TYR A 3 10.59 14.60 4.91
N TRP A 4 11.24 13.61 4.31
CA TRP A 4 11.83 12.47 5.03
C TRP A 4 12.81 12.87 6.14
N PHE A 5 13.45 14.04 6.03
CA PHE A 5 14.37 14.60 7.02
C PHE A 5 13.68 15.14 8.29
N LYS A 6 12.35 15.26 8.28
CA LYS A 6 11.54 15.68 9.45
C LYS A 6 10.83 14.50 10.12
N CYS A 7 11.01 13.28 9.62
CA CYS A 7 10.42 12.10 10.24
C CYS A 7 11.37 11.59 11.31
N ASP A 8 10.87 11.45 12.54
CA ASP A 8 11.58 10.73 13.59
C ASP A 8 11.75 9.28 13.14
N VAL A 9 13.01 8.86 12.94
CA VAL A 9 13.33 7.50 12.52
C VAL A 9 13.31 6.62 13.77
N THR A 10 12.24 5.87 13.94
CA THR A 10 12.12 4.85 14.98
C THR A 10 12.66 3.52 14.47
N GLU A 11 13.20 2.74 15.39
CA GLU A 11 13.64 1.39 15.10
C GLU A 11 12.46 0.51 14.60
N PRO A 12 12.64 -0.28 13.53
CA PRO A 12 11.58 -1.16 13.06
C PRO A 12 11.31 -2.29 14.07
N PRO A 13 10.05 -2.73 14.23
CA PRO A 13 9.68 -3.79 15.18
C PRO A 13 10.47 -5.10 15.06
N ILE A 14 11.04 -5.35 13.88
CA ILE A 14 11.81 -6.57 13.58
C ILE A 14 13.21 -6.57 14.21
N THR A 15 13.76 -5.39 14.55
CA THR A 15 15.08 -5.27 15.18
C THR A 15 14.99 -4.92 16.67
N THR A 16 13.78 -4.76 17.22
CA THR A 16 13.56 -4.37 18.62
C THR A 16 14.06 -5.41 19.64
N ASP A 17 13.93 -6.70 19.33
CA ASP A 17 14.31 -7.80 20.23
C ASP A 17 15.76 -8.30 20.05
N PRO A 18 16.32 -8.46 18.84
CA PRO A 18 17.68 -8.97 18.65
C PRO A 18 18.76 -7.91 18.95
N THR A 19 19.90 -8.38 19.47
CA THR A 19 21.10 -7.55 19.64
C THR A 19 21.74 -7.20 18.29
N VAL A 20 22.52 -6.12 18.27
CA VAL A 20 23.27 -5.69 17.07
C VAL A 20 24.22 -6.79 16.56
N GLU A 21 24.78 -7.59 17.47
CA GLU A 21 25.66 -8.71 17.15
C GLU A 21 24.91 -9.85 16.43
N GLU A 22 23.69 -10.17 16.89
CA GLU A 22 22.79 -11.12 16.24
C GLU A 22 22.34 -10.61 14.86
N LEU A 23 22.05 -9.32 14.73
CA LEU A 23 21.72 -8.72 13.43
C LEU A 23 22.88 -8.80 12.42
N ASN A 24 24.11 -8.51 12.87
CA ASN A 24 25.30 -8.62 12.03
C ASN A 24 25.55 -10.06 11.59
N THR A 25 25.43 -11.03 12.50
CA THR A 25 25.60 -12.45 12.16
C THR A 25 24.50 -12.96 11.21
N ILE A 26 23.27 -12.44 11.29
CA ILE A 26 22.20 -12.74 10.33
C ILE A 26 22.51 -12.14 8.96
N ALA A 27 23.01 -10.91 8.91
CA ALA A 27 23.39 -10.26 7.65
C ALA A 27 24.52 -11.00 6.93
N GLU A 28 25.49 -11.54 7.67
CA GLU A 28 26.62 -12.29 7.12
C GLU A 28 26.28 -13.74 6.77
N ASN A 29 25.53 -14.43 7.64
CA ASN A 29 25.33 -15.88 7.54
C ASN A 29 23.98 -16.25 6.90
N GLY A 30 23.06 -15.30 6.75
CA GLY A 30 21.71 -15.51 6.22
C GLY A 30 20.81 -16.42 7.06
N SER A 31 21.25 -16.82 8.25
CA SER A 31 20.58 -17.81 9.10
C SER A 31 19.79 -17.10 10.20
N THR A 32 18.48 -17.03 10.04
CA THR A 32 17.55 -16.33 10.94
C THR A 32 16.99 -17.28 12.02
N LYS A 33 17.82 -18.16 12.59
CA LYS A 33 17.31 -19.28 13.41
C LYS A 33 16.45 -18.83 14.59
N ASP A 34 16.72 -17.64 15.13
CA ASP A 34 16.03 -17.11 16.32
C ASP A 34 15.13 -15.89 16.03
N ILE A 35 15.21 -15.27 14.85
CA ILE A 35 14.31 -14.18 14.44
C ILE A 35 13.18 -14.77 13.58
N GLN A 36 11.92 -14.59 14.00
CA GLN A 36 10.75 -14.88 13.17
C GLN A 36 10.62 -13.89 12.00
N ILE A 37 11.48 -14.05 11.00
CA ILE A 37 11.30 -13.38 9.71
C ILE A 37 10.26 -14.18 8.95
N TYR A 38 9.01 -13.70 8.98
CA TYR A 38 7.96 -14.23 8.14
C TYR A 38 8.38 -14.08 6.67
N LYS A 39 8.66 -15.21 6.01
CA LYS A 39 8.86 -15.25 4.57
C LYS A 39 7.51 -15.04 3.89
N PHE A 40 7.12 -13.78 3.74
CA PHE A 40 6.01 -13.44 2.87
C PHE A 40 6.45 -13.69 1.42
N PRO A 41 5.60 -14.32 0.59
CA PRO A 41 5.92 -14.53 -0.81
C PRO A 41 5.72 -13.21 -1.56
N CYS A 42 6.71 -12.32 -1.45
CA CYS A 42 6.71 -10.96 -2.00
C CYS A 42 6.75 -10.93 -3.55
N HIS A 43 7.24 -12.00 -4.17
CA HIS A 43 7.36 -12.15 -5.62
C HIS A 43 6.34 -13.13 -6.19
N THR A 44 5.13 -13.14 -5.64
CA THR A 44 4.04 -13.85 -6.30
C THR A 44 3.48 -12.98 -7.42
N LEU A 45 3.03 -13.64 -8.48
CA LEU A 45 2.32 -12.99 -9.57
C LEU A 45 1.13 -12.14 -9.07
N SER A 46 0.50 -12.55 -7.96
CA SER A 46 -0.58 -11.79 -7.32
C SER A 46 -0.11 -10.45 -6.77
N VAL A 47 1.02 -10.42 -6.05
CA VAL A 47 1.61 -9.18 -5.52
C VAL A 47 2.04 -8.26 -6.67
N GLU A 48 2.69 -8.80 -7.70
CA GLU A 48 3.13 -8.02 -8.86
C GLU A 48 1.95 -7.41 -9.62
N ARG A 49 0.89 -8.19 -9.87
CA ARG A 49 -0.34 -7.69 -10.51
C ARG A 49 -1.01 -6.61 -9.67
N SER A 50 -1.04 -6.78 -8.35
CA SER A 50 -1.63 -5.79 -7.44
C SER A 50 -0.84 -4.47 -7.46
N ALA A 51 0.49 -4.54 -7.38
CA ALA A 51 1.35 -3.36 -7.48
C ALA A 51 1.20 -2.66 -8.84
N LYS A 52 1.10 -3.41 -9.94
CA LYS A 52 0.84 -2.87 -11.28
C LYS A 52 -0.50 -2.15 -11.35
N LEU A 53 -1.59 -2.78 -10.91
CA LEU A 53 -2.92 -2.17 -10.91
C LEU A 53 -2.97 -0.87 -10.10
N VAL A 54 -2.37 -0.87 -8.90
CA VAL A 54 -2.29 0.33 -8.05
C VAL A 54 -1.50 1.43 -8.74
N THR A 55 -0.38 1.08 -9.37
CA THR A 55 0.48 2.06 -10.06
C THR A 55 -0.22 2.66 -11.28
N GLU A 56 -0.86 1.83 -12.11
CA GLU A 56 -1.64 2.28 -13.26
C GLU A 56 -2.78 3.19 -12.82
N ALA A 57 -3.55 2.79 -11.80
CA ALA A 57 -4.63 3.62 -11.26
C ALA A 57 -4.11 4.97 -10.74
N LEU A 58 -3.02 4.97 -9.96
CA LEU A 58 -2.40 6.19 -9.45
C LEU A 58 -1.86 7.09 -10.56
N SER A 59 -1.31 6.51 -11.63
CA SER A 59 -0.79 7.28 -12.76
C SER A 59 -1.87 8.15 -13.42
N THR A 60 -3.12 7.67 -13.45
CA THR A 60 -4.25 8.41 -14.03
C THR A 60 -4.69 9.62 -13.19
N VAL A 61 -4.33 9.67 -11.91
CA VAL A 61 -4.68 10.76 -10.98
C VAL A 61 -3.48 11.60 -10.56
N CYS A 62 -2.27 11.18 -10.93
CA CYS A 62 -1.05 11.91 -10.62
C CYS A 62 -1.00 13.24 -11.39
N GLY A 63 -0.64 14.32 -10.69
CA GLY A 63 -0.68 15.69 -11.22
C GLY A 63 -1.96 16.46 -10.86
N SER A 64 -1.87 17.78 -10.73
CA SER A 64 -2.99 18.63 -10.31
C SER A 64 -4.16 18.59 -11.30
N HIS A 65 -3.88 18.66 -12.60
CA HIS A 65 -4.90 18.64 -13.65
C HIS A 65 -5.67 17.32 -13.69
N ASN A 66 -4.95 16.19 -13.77
CA ASN A 66 -5.54 14.85 -13.83
C ASN A 66 -6.40 14.56 -12.60
N ARG A 67 -5.90 14.93 -11.41
CA ARG A 67 -6.67 14.80 -10.16
C ARG A 67 -7.98 15.59 -10.19
N VAL A 68 -7.95 16.83 -10.67
CA VAL A 68 -9.16 17.66 -10.79
C VAL A 68 -10.13 17.06 -11.79
N GLY A 69 -9.65 16.55 -12.93
CA GLY A 69 -10.46 15.83 -13.91
C GLY A 69 -11.14 14.59 -13.32
N PHE A 70 -10.39 13.77 -12.60
CA PHE A 70 -10.90 12.59 -11.91
C PHE A 70 -11.99 12.94 -10.88
N ILE A 71 -11.77 13.98 -10.06
CA ILE A 71 -12.75 14.42 -9.06
C ILE A 71 -14.04 14.91 -9.75
N ARG A 72 -13.92 15.75 -10.79
CA ARG A 72 -15.08 16.26 -11.54
C ARG A 72 -15.87 15.13 -12.20
N ASN A 73 -15.19 14.18 -12.85
CA ASN A 73 -15.85 13.02 -13.44
C ASN A 73 -16.53 12.16 -12.38
N THR A 74 -15.89 11.95 -11.22
CA THR A 74 -16.49 11.21 -10.10
C THR A 74 -17.73 11.90 -9.57
N MET A 75 -17.72 13.22 -9.43
CA MET A 75 -18.90 14.00 -9.03
C MET A 75 -20.03 13.87 -10.05
N ALA A 76 -19.73 14.01 -11.35
CA ALA A 76 -20.72 13.84 -12.42
C ALA A 76 -21.33 12.43 -12.42
N LEU A 77 -20.51 11.38 -12.28
CA LEU A 77 -21.00 10.00 -12.17
C LEU A 77 -21.93 9.82 -10.97
N ARG A 78 -21.57 10.39 -9.80
CA ARG A 78 -22.43 10.33 -8.61
C ARG A 78 -23.76 11.03 -8.78
N THR A 79 -23.83 12.10 -9.58
CA THR A 79 -25.12 12.77 -9.88
C THR A 79 -26.02 11.92 -10.77
N ILE A 80 -25.44 11.05 -11.60
CA ILE A 80 -26.20 10.14 -12.48
C ILE A 80 -26.64 8.89 -11.70
N MET A 81 -25.86 8.46 -10.71
CA MET A 81 -26.19 7.28 -9.92
C MET A 81 -27.46 7.52 -9.08
N PRO A 82 -28.45 6.61 -9.13
CA PRO A 82 -29.62 6.70 -8.28
C PRO A 82 -29.24 6.58 -6.80
N SER A 83 -29.86 7.42 -5.96
CA SER A 83 -29.76 7.32 -4.51
C SER A 83 -30.69 6.23 -4.01
N PHE A 84 -30.21 5.43 -3.06
CA PHE A 84 -31.00 4.37 -2.42
C PHE A 84 -30.98 4.57 -0.90
N GLU A 85 -32.16 4.69 -0.30
CA GLU A 85 -32.31 4.81 1.17
C GLU A 85 -31.94 3.51 1.90
N HIS A 86 -32.14 2.37 1.25
CA HIS A 86 -31.89 1.05 1.81
C HIS A 86 -31.13 0.18 0.82
N LYS A 87 -30.19 -0.63 1.34
CA LYS A 87 -29.40 -1.58 0.53
C LYS A 87 -30.28 -2.56 -0.25
N ALA A 88 -31.44 -2.94 0.28
CA ALA A 88 -32.40 -3.83 -0.39
C ALA A 88 -32.96 -3.24 -1.70
N ASN A 89 -32.93 -1.91 -1.86
CA ASN A 89 -33.40 -1.23 -3.07
C ASN A 89 -32.36 -1.24 -4.19
N TYR A 90 -31.09 -1.58 -3.88
CA TYR A 90 -30.05 -1.77 -4.87
C TYR A 90 -30.22 -3.14 -5.54
N LYS A 91 -30.74 -3.15 -6.77
CA LYS A 91 -30.84 -4.38 -7.57
C LYS A 91 -29.48 -4.69 -8.17
N MET A 92 -28.83 -5.75 -7.70
CA MET A 92 -27.62 -6.27 -8.32
C MET A 92 -28.02 -6.88 -9.67
N MET A 93 -27.44 -6.33 -10.75
CA MET A 93 -27.67 -6.76 -12.13
C MET A 93 -26.63 -7.81 -12.54
#